data_AF-A0A7S2DK73-F1
#
_entry.id   AF-A0A7S2DK73-F1
#
_cell.length_a   1.000
_cell.length_b   1.000
_cell.length_c   1.000
_cell.angle_alpha   90.00
_cell.angle_beta   90.00
_cell.angle_gamma   90.00
#
_symmetry.space_group_name_H-M   'P 1'
#
loop_
_entity.id
_entity.type
_entity.pdbx_description
1 polymer ?
#
loop_
_entity_poly.entity_id
_entity_poly.type
_entity_poly.pdbx_seq_one_letter_code
_entity_poly.pdbx_strand_id
1 'polypeptide(L)'
;VNPEYAKKFFEDDPRLRERFYVKPEEVRPPPPLSGPNSIAAKIMPPKQVVRNMDRLRHDEFASWNGIAALRNLVADTMPEDQQAVVDAGAATAIIKTMQAWPQHAGIQVSGCGTLVKIAEVDATARRIVLENGGIFELAAAVERLSAPEHADTDGEKYGKDIVHKANFARDCLLKVAGKKTDPRNRKHIEAAIAGGVDPMLFKKLDPQRRDALEQKAHENFLKKKEKREEQEDIEEEKLLALTPWAQTMERDREICVLFPGQGTQKKGMADKLIDSCPEAKALFTKASSILGYDLEDLCRNGPQEKLDQTLYQQPAIFVTALAAMEKAKKEKFETIGRTKMTAGFSLGEYCALVFANAMTFEDGLRLVAARGEAMEAAAKLADTCMASISGVDDTTLAQMIATATEQVDNKGRAYIANYMFPEGRTCSGDKAVLKKLCELVSTLGSGKSAKLINVSGAFHTPYMESAVPKLAEMLEKTDIQQPTIYVLSNVTGEYFMSPDHIRELLKRQIVEPVKWEQQMDEATKLMHQISGYIESGPGKQLKAMMRRINQDAWSKMTVME
;
A
#
# COMPACT_ATOMS: atom_id res chain seq x y z
N VAL A 1 -28.92 -39.88 7.48
CA VAL A 1 -29.28 -39.23 8.77
C VAL A 1 -30.01 -37.93 8.44
N ASN A 2 -31.17 -37.67 9.05
CA ASN A 2 -31.94 -36.45 8.78
C ASN A 2 -31.07 -35.20 9.10
N PRO A 3 -30.85 -34.26 8.14
CA PRO A 3 -29.95 -33.12 8.31
C PRO A 3 -30.33 -32.20 9.48
N GLU A 4 -31.63 -32.03 9.74
CA GLU A 4 -32.10 -31.19 10.86
C GLU A 4 -31.82 -31.85 12.21
N TYR A 5 -31.91 -33.19 12.26
CA TYR A 5 -31.62 -33.95 13.46
C TYR A 5 -30.13 -33.96 13.78
N ALA A 6 -29.28 -34.01 12.75
CA ALA A 6 -27.83 -33.88 12.90
C ALA A 6 -27.47 -32.48 13.44
N LYS A 7 -28.06 -31.41 12.89
CA LYS A 7 -27.80 -30.04 13.33
C LYS A 7 -28.15 -29.81 14.80
N LYS A 8 -29.34 -30.27 15.22
CA LYS A 8 -29.78 -30.18 16.62
C LYS A 8 -28.89 -30.98 17.58
N PHE A 9 -28.44 -32.16 17.14
CA PHE A 9 -27.53 -33.02 17.93
C PHE A 9 -26.12 -32.41 18.10
N PHE A 10 -25.65 -31.59 17.15
CA PHE A 10 -24.36 -30.88 17.25
C PHE A 10 -24.43 -29.58 18.05
N GLU A 11 -25.59 -28.92 18.09
CA GLU A 11 -25.77 -27.64 18.79
C GLU A 11 -25.96 -27.82 20.31
N ASP A 12 -26.54 -28.94 20.75
CA ASP A 12 -26.93 -29.18 22.14
C ASP A 12 -25.86 -29.90 23.01
N ASP A 13 -24.81 -30.51 22.44
CA ASP A 13 -23.68 -31.10 23.22
C ASP A 13 -22.40 -30.24 23.13
N PRO A 14 -22.00 -29.56 24.21
CA PRO A 14 -20.82 -28.69 24.24
C PRO A 14 -19.51 -29.38 23.85
N ARG A 15 -19.38 -30.70 24.11
CA ARG A 15 -18.16 -31.47 23.85
C ARG A 15 -18.00 -31.79 22.36
N LEU A 16 -19.10 -31.96 21.64
CA LEU A 16 -19.08 -32.14 20.18
C LEU A 16 -18.82 -30.81 19.47
N ARG A 17 -19.32 -29.71 20.04
CA ARG A 17 -19.01 -28.36 19.55
C ARG A 17 -17.51 -28.07 19.65
N GLU A 18 -16.86 -28.33 20.78
CA GLU A 18 -15.41 -28.14 20.89
C GLU A 18 -14.59 -29.04 19.95
N ARG A 19 -15.06 -30.26 19.68
CA ARG A 19 -14.31 -31.26 18.91
C ARG A 19 -14.51 -31.16 17.39
N PHE A 20 -15.65 -30.64 16.93
CA PHE A 20 -16.02 -30.61 15.50
C PHE A 20 -16.40 -29.24 14.95
N TYR A 21 -16.50 -28.20 15.80
CA TYR A 21 -16.71 -26.84 15.34
C TYR A 21 -15.39 -26.29 14.79
N VAL A 22 -15.18 -26.50 13.48
CA VAL A 22 -14.17 -25.76 12.73
C VAL A 22 -14.63 -24.30 12.74
N LYS A 23 -13.88 -23.43 13.43
CA LYS A 23 -14.07 -21.97 13.35
C LYS A 23 -14.24 -21.62 11.85
N PRO A 24 -15.29 -20.89 11.45
CA PRO A 24 -15.40 -20.43 10.07
C PRO A 24 -14.08 -19.75 9.71
N GLU A 25 -13.41 -20.27 8.70
CA GLU A 25 -12.22 -19.65 8.13
C GLU A 25 -12.53 -18.18 7.91
N GLU A 26 -11.72 -17.30 8.49
CA GLU A 26 -11.90 -15.85 8.38
C GLU A 26 -11.86 -15.51 6.87
N VAL A 27 -13.02 -15.18 6.29
CA VAL A 27 -13.13 -14.97 4.85
C VAL A 27 -12.58 -13.59 4.55
N ARG A 28 -11.28 -13.52 4.23
CA ARG A 28 -10.62 -12.28 3.83
C ARG A 28 -10.94 -11.97 2.36
N PRO A 29 -11.19 -10.70 2.00
CA PRO A 29 -11.33 -10.31 0.61
C PRO A 29 -10.06 -10.71 -0.17
N PRO A 30 -10.19 -11.13 -1.44
CA PRO A 30 -9.03 -11.42 -2.26
C PRO A 30 -8.11 -10.18 -2.30
N PRO A 31 -6.79 -10.34 -2.08
CA PRO A 31 -5.87 -9.21 -2.08
C PRO A 31 -5.88 -8.55 -3.47
N PRO A 32 -5.62 -7.23 -3.56
CA PRO A 32 -5.43 -6.58 -4.85
C PRO A 32 -4.16 -7.15 -5.50
N LEU A 33 -4.32 -8.12 -6.38
CA LEU A 33 -3.20 -8.67 -7.15
C LEU A 33 -2.81 -7.61 -8.18
N SER A 34 -1.59 -7.08 -8.15
CA SER A 34 -1.09 -6.16 -9.18
C SER A 34 -0.13 -6.89 -10.14
N GLY A 35 -0.46 -6.88 -11.43
CA GLY A 35 0.38 -7.38 -12.52
C GLY A 35 0.17 -8.87 -12.89
N PRO A 36 0.51 -9.28 -14.13
CA PRO A 36 0.53 -10.69 -14.54
C PRO A 36 1.75 -11.36 -13.90
N ASN A 37 1.55 -12.24 -12.91
CA ASN A 37 2.63 -12.91 -12.20
C ASN A 37 2.16 -14.27 -11.66
N SER A 38 2.86 -15.34 -12.04
CA SER A 38 2.64 -16.74 -11.63
C SER A 38 2.74 -17.01 -10.11
N ILE A 39 3.02 -15.98 -9.32
CA ILE A 39 3.00 -15.99 -7.85
C ILE A 39 1.57 -15.77 -7.32
N ALA A 40 0.73 -15.03 -8.04
CA ALA A 40 -0.65 -14.73 -7.67
C ALA A 40 -1.49 -16.01 -7.48
N ALA A 41 -1.33 -17.00 -8.37
CA ALA A 41 -2.00 -18.30 -8.29
C ALA A 41 -1.54 -19.14 -7.08
N LYS A 42 -0.29 -18.94 -6.62
CA LYS A 42 0.29 -19.59 -5.44
C LYS A 42 -0.17 -18.94 -4.13
N ILE A 43 -0.43 -17.62 -4.14
CA ILE A 43 -0.93 -16.87 -2.98
C ILE A 43 -2.44 -17.11 -2.80
N MET A 44 -3.22 -17.07 -3.88
CA MET A 44 -4.65 -17.34 -3.83
C MET A 44 -5.11 -18.09 -5.09
N PRO A 45 -5.32 -19.42 -5.00
CA PRO A 45 -5.74 -20.22 -6.14
C PRO A 45 -7.07 -19.72 -6.74
N PRO A 46 -7.28 -19.81 -8.06
CA PRO A 46 -8.50 -19.30 -8.71
C PRO A 46 -9.80 -19.82 -8.09
N LYS A 47 -9.83 -21.10 -7.67
CA LYS A 47 -10.98 -21.69 -6.95
C LYS A 47 -11.28 -21.00 -5.63
N GLN A 48 -10.24 -20.57 -4.91
CA GLN A 48 -10.40 -19.83 -3.66
C GLN A 48 -10.92 -18.42 -3.91
N VAL A 49 -10.44 -17.74 -4.97
CA VAL A 49 -10.95 -16.43 -5.38
C VAL A 49 -12.45 -16.51 -5.69
N VAL A 50 -12.87 -17.47 -6.51
CA VAL A 50 -14.28 -17.70 -6.85
C VAL A 50 -15.13 -17.98 -5.61
N ARG A 51 -14.63 -18.81 -4.69
CA ARG A 51 -15.31 -19.13 -3.43
C ARG A 51 -15.46 -17.90 -2.52
N ASN A 52 -14.45 -17.05 -2.47
CA ASN A 52 -14.49 -15.82 -1.68
C ASN A 52 -15.45 -14.80 -2.29
N MET A 53 -15.48 -14.66 -3.62
CA MET A 53 -16.46 -13.81 -4.32
C MET A 53 -17.90 -14.23 -4.02
N ASP A 54 -18.19 -15.53 -3.94
CA ASP A 54 -19.54 -16.01 -3.61
C ASP A 54 -19.92 -15.76 -2.13
N ARG A 55 -18.95 -15.99 -1.22
CA ARG A 55 -19.12 -15.75 0.23
C ARG A 55 -19.27 -14.27 0.57
N LEU A 56 -18.54 -13.41 -0.13
CA LEU A 56 -18.50 -11.95 0.06
C LEU A 56 -19.26 -11.20 -1.03
N ARG A 57 -20.26 -11.83 -1.67
CA ARG A 57 -21.01 -11.24 -2.81
C ARG A 57 -21.70 -9.90 -2.50
N HIS A 58 -21.92 -9.61 -1.23
CA HIS A 58 -22.53 -8.36 -0.74
C HIS A 58 -21.51 -7.27 -0.43
N ASP A 59 -20.22 -7.59 -0.49
CA ASP A 59 -19.12 -6.65 -0.29
C ASP A 59 -18.63 -6.16 -1.67
N GLU A 60 -18.79 -4.87 -1.90
CA GLU A 60 -18.43 -4.19 -3.15
C GLU A 60 -16.94 -4.35 -3.46
N PHE A 61 -16.09 -4.14 -2.46
CA PHE A 61 -14.64 -4.16 -2.60
C PHE A 61 -14.13 -5.59 -2.86
N ALA A 62 -14.67 -6.59 -2.16
CA ALA A 62 -14.36 -7.99 -2.39
C ALA A 62 -14.82 -8.45 -3.78
N SER A 63 -15.99 -7.99 -4.23
CA SER A 63 -16.55 -8.28 -5.55
C SER A 63 -15.68 -7.71 -6.66
N TRP A 64 -15.27 -6.45 -6.54
CA TRP A 64 -14.40 -5.79 -7.51
C TRP A 64 -12.99 -6.38 -7.55
N ASN A 65 -12.36 -6.59 -6.38
CA ASN A 65 -11.02 -7.18 -6.30
C ASN A 65 -11.00 -8.64 -6.76
N GLY A 66 -12.07 -9.39 -6.51
CA GLY A 66 -12.19 -10.77 -7.01
C GLY A 66 -12.16 -10.82 -8.54
N ILE A 67 -12.89 -9.92 -9.21
CA ILE A 67 -12.86 -9.81 -10.68
C ILE A 67 -11.45 -9.40 -11.14
N ALA A 68 -10.83 -8.41 -10.50
CA ALA A 68 -9.48 -7.95 -10.85
C ALA A 68 -8.42 -9.05 -10.66
N ALA A 69 -8.52 -9.85 -9.60
CA ALA A 69 -7.65 -10.99 -9.35
C ALA A 69 -7.78 -12.04 -10.45
N LEU A 70 -9.02 -12.43 -10.80
CA LEU A 70 -9.27 -13.38 -11.90
C LEU A 70 -8.76 -12.85 -13.24
N ARG A 71 -8.92 -11.55 -13.50
CA ARG A 71 -8.39 -10.87 -14.69
C ARG A 71 -6.89 -10.99 -14.81
N ASN A 72 -6.16 -10.77 -13.72
CA ASN A 72 -4.70 -10.80 -13.73
C ASN A 72 -4.18 -12.23 -13.86
N LEU A 73 -4.85 -13.20 -13.22
CA LEU A 73 -4.54 -14.62 -13.36
C LEU A 73 -4.76 -15.14 -14.78
N VAL A 74 -5.83 -14.71 -15.46
CA VAL A 74 -6.08 -15.10 -16.87
C VAL A 74 -5.24 -14.30 -17.87
N ALA A 75 -4.73 -13.13 -17.48
CA ALA A 75 -3.81 -12.33 -18.28
C ALA A 75 -2.34 -12.73 -18.07
N ASP A 76 -2.07 -13.69 -17.17
CA ASP A 76 -0.74 -14.22 -16.90
C ASP A 76 -0.18 -14.98 -18.12
N THR A 77 1.15 -15.16 -18.15
CA THR A 77 1.87 -15.76 -19.28
C THR A 77 1.86 -17.30 -19.27
N MET A 78 1.37 -17.93 -18.18
CA MET A 78 1.35 -19.39 -18.01
C MET A 78 -0.01 -20.00 -18.42
N PRO A 79 -0.07 -20.88 -19.45
CA PRO A 79 -1.31 -21.50 -19.91
C PRO A 79 -2.04 -22.33 -18.83
N GLU A 80 -1.31 -22.95 -17.90
CA GLU A 80 -1.88 -23.71 -16.79
C GLU A 80 -2.69 -22.86 -15.82
N ASP A 81 -2.26 -21.62 -15.55
CA ASP A 81 -2.96 -20.69 -14.67
C ASP A 81 -4.21 -20.13 -15.36
N GLN A 82 -4.11 -19.84 -16.66
CA GLN A 82 -5.25 -19.45 -17.48
C GLN A 82 -6.33 -20.55 -17.48
N GLN A 83 -5.92 -21.81 -17.66
CA GLN A 83 -6.85 -22.94 -17.60
C GLN A 83 -7.42 -23.15 -16.20
N ALA A 84 -6.61 -22.97 -15.14
CA ALA A 84 -7.08 -23.07 -13.76
C ALA A 84 -8.17 -22.02 -13.42
N VAL A 85 -8.11 -20.83 -14.01
CA VAL A 85 -9.17 -19.81 -13.90
C VAL A 85 -10.46 -20.28 -14.57
N VAL A 86 -10.36 -20.87 -15.77
CA VAL A 86 -11.50 -21.43 -16.50
C VAL A 86 -12.14 -22.56 -15.69
N ASP A 87 -11.33 -23.51 -15.22
CA ASP A 87 -11.77 -24.69 -14.47
C ASP A 87 -12.33 -24.34 -13.08
N ALA A 88 -11.96 -23.18 -12.53
CA ALA A 88 -12.51 -22.67 -11.28
C ALA A 88 -13.93 -22.12 -11.39
N GLY A 89 -14.49 -21.99 -12.61
CA GLY A 89 -15.82 -21.42 -12.83
C GLY A 89 -15.85 -19.89 -12.77
N ALA A 90 -14.74 -19.24 -13.09
CA ALA A 90 -14.61 -17.78 -13.06
C ALA A 90 -15.67 -17.06 -13.90
N ALA A 91 -15.99 -17.57 -15.10
CA ALA A 91 -16.99 -16.97 -15.98
C ALA A 91 -18.37 -16.84 -15.29
N THR A 92 -18.84 -17.90 -14.63
CA THR A 92 -20.10 -17.91 -13.89
C THR A 92 -20.05 -16.95 -12.70
N ALA A 93 -18.94 -16.92 -11.96
CA ALA A 93 -18.77 -16.05 -10.80
C ALA A 93 -18.79 -14.56 -11.18
N ILE A 94 -18.11 -14.19 -12.27
CA ILE A 94 -18.09 -12.82 -12.80
C ILE A 94 -19.49 -12.40 -13.26
N ILE A 95 -20.20 -13.25 -14.02
CA ILE A 95 -21.57 -12.96 -14.48
C ILE A 95 -22.50 -12.72 -13.29
N LYS A 96 -22.48 -13.59 -12.27
CA LYS A 96 -23.26 -13.40 -11.05
C LYS A 96 -22.92 -12.10 -10.32
N THR A 97 -21.65 -11.72 -10.30
CA THR A 97 -21.19 -10.49 -9.65
C THR A 97 -21.67 -9.26 -10.41
N MET A 98 -21.60 -9.26 -11.75
CA MET A 98 -22.15 -8.20 -12.59
C MET A 98 -23.68 -8.07 -12.45
N GLN A 99 -24.38 -9.17 -12.22
CA GLN A 99 -25.82 -9.17 -11.95
C GLN A 99 -26.16 -8.65 -10.55
N ALA A 100 -25.33 -8.95 -9.55
CA ALA A 100 -25.50 -8.47 -8.18
C ALA A 100 -25.22 -6.95 -8.06
N TRP A 101 -24.34 -6.43 -8.91
CA TRP A 101 -23.93 -5.02 -8.92
C TRP A 101 -24.26 -4.31 -10.25
N PRO A 102 -25.55 -4.25 -10.66
CA PRO A 102 -25.93 -3.74 -11.96
C PRO A 102 -25.62 -2.25 -12.14
N GLN A 103 -25.58 -1.50 -11.04
CA GLN A 103 -25.36 -0.05 -11.06
C GLN A 103 -23.89 0.35 -10.88
N HIS A 104 -23.00 -0.60 -10.58
CA HIS A 104 -21.59 -0.29 -10.31
C HIS A 104 -20.76 -0.33 -11.60
N ALA A 105 -20.42 0.83 -12.15
CA ALA A 105 -19.71 0.94 -13.43
C ALA A 105 -18.33 0.24 -13.43
N GLY A 106 -17.54 0.38 -12.36
CA GLY A 106 -16.25 -0.32 -12.22
C GLY A 106 -16.35 -1.85 -12.29
N ILE A 107 -17.34 -2.47 -11.62
CA ILE A 107 -17.61 -3.91 -11.68
C ILE A 107 -18.06 -4.32 -13.09
N GLN A 108 -18.94 -3.55 -13.73
CA GLN A 108 -19.40 -3.83 -15.10
C GLN A 108 -18.22 -3.81 -16.09
N VAL A 109 -17.41 -2.76 -16.08
CA VAL A 109 -16.25 -2.61 -16.99
C VAL A 109 -15.21 -3.70 -16.72
N SER A 110 -14.87 -3.95 -15.46
CA SER A 110 -13.90 -4.99 -15.08
C SER A 110 -14.39 -6.39 -15.47
N GLY A 111 -15.67 -6.68 -15.24
CA GLY A 111 -16.31 -7.94 -15.63
C GLY A 111 -16.30 -8.15 -17.14
N CYS A 112 -16.69 -7.14 -17.93
CA CYS A 112 -16.62 -7.17 -19.39
C CYS A 112 -15.23 -7.52 -19.91
N GLY A 113 -14.20 -6.81 -19.44
CA GLY A 113 -12.82 -7.03 -19.86
C GLY A 113 -12.29 -8.42 -19.46
N THR A 114 -12.70 -8.92 -18.30
CA THR A 114 -12.25 -10.22 -17.78
C THR A 114 -12.89 -11.38 -18.56
N LEU A 115 -14.18 -11.31 -18.88
CA LEU A 115 -14.87 -12.31 -19.71
C LEU A 115 -14.25 -12.44 -21.11
N VAL A 116 -13.81 -11.32 -21.70
CA VAL A 116 -13.06 -11.33 -22.97
C VAL A 116 -11.75 -12.09 -22.81
N LYS A 117 -11.00 -11.81 -21.75
CA LYS A 117 -9.71 -12.47 -21.52
C LYS A 117 -9.86 -13.98 -21.33
N ILE A 118 -10.88 -14.41 -20.59
CA ILE A 118 -11.23 -15.84 -20.47
C ILE A 118 -11.56 -16.44 -21.85
N ALA A 119 -12.36 -15.75 -22.67
CA ALA A 119 -12.69 -16.22 -24.01
C ALA A 119 -11.51 -16.20 -25.01
N GLU A 120 -10.42 -15.49 -24.69
CA GLU A 120 -9.19 -15.44 -25.48
C GLU A 120 -8.21 -16.57 -25.15
N VAL A 121 -8.39 -17.28 -24.03
CA VAL A 121 -7.52 -18.41 -23.62
C VAL A 121 -7.52 -19.51 -24.68
N ASP A 122 -8.68 -20.12 -24.96
CA ASP A 122 -8.85 -21.11 -26.02
C ASP A 122 -10.32 -21.22 -26.48
N ALA A 123 -10.57 -22.14 -27.43
CA ALA A 123 -11.92 -22.38 -27.94
C ALA A 123 -12.88 -22.97 -26.90
N THR A 124 -12.37 -23.72 -25.92
CA THR A 124 -13.16 -24.37 -24.87
C THR A 124 -13.62 -23.34 -23.83
N ALA A 125 -12.71 -22.50 -23.35
CA ALA A 125 -12.98 -21.39 -22.45
C ALA A 125 -13.98 -20.41 -23.05
N ARG A 126 -13.83 -20.09 -24.34
CA ARG A 126 -14.83 -19.30 -25.09
C ARG A 126 -16.20 -19.95 -25.08
N ARG A 127 -16.30 -21.26 -25.32
CA ARG A 127 -17.58 -21.99 -25.25
C ARG A 127 -18.18 -21.90 -23.85
N ILE A 128 -17.37 -22.06 -22.81
CA ILE A 128 -17.82 -21.95 -21.41
C ILE A 128 -18.40 -20.56 -21.12
N VAL A 129 -17.78 -19.48 -21.60
CA VAL A 129 -18.34 -18.11 -21.46
C VAL A 129 -19.69 -17.99 -22.17
N LEU A 130 -19.81 -18.54 -23.39
CA LEU A 130 -21.04 -18.51 -24.17
C LEU A 130 -22.18 -19.33 -23.54
N GLU A 131 -21.88 -20.53 -23.05
CA GLU A 131 -22.85 -21.44 -22.41
C GLU A 131 -23.34 -20.90 -21.05
N ASN A 132 -22.51 -20.15 -20.33
CA ASN A 132 -22.88 -19.49 -19.08
C ASN A 132 -23.69 -18.19 -19.26
N GLY A 133 -24.05 -17.83 -20.49
CA GLY A 133 -24.85 -16.63 -20.77
C GLY A 133 -24.04 -15.34 -20.92
N GLY A 134 -22.73 -15.43 -21.17
CA GLY A 134 -21.86 -14.25 -21.30
C GLY A 134 -22.30 -13.24 -22.37
N ILE A 135 -22.94 -13.68 -23.45
CA ILE A 135 -23.51 -12.76 -24.47
C ILE A 135 -24.64 -11.91 -23.88
N PHE A 136 -25.54 -12.51 -23.10
CA PHE A 136 -26.64 -11.79 -22.48
C PHE A 136 -26.13 -10.79 -21.45
N GLU A 137 -25.17 -11.20 -20.61
CA GLU A 137 -24.62 -10.34 -19.57
C GLU A 137 -23.84 -9.17 -20.17
N LEU A 138 -23.02 -9.40 -21.21
CA LEU A 138 -22.29 -8.34 -21.90
C LEU A 138 -23.24 -7.37 -22.61
N ALA A 139 -24.32 -7.86 -23.23
CA ALA A 139 -25.34 -6.99 -23.82
C ALA A 139 -26.05 -6.15 -22.75
N ALA A 140 -26.47 -6.77 -21.64
CA ALA A 140 -27.07 -6.07 -20.51
C ALA A 140 -26.09 -5.06 -19.87
N ALA A 141 -24.78 -5.33 -19.88
CA ALA A 141 -23.77 -4.38 -19.42
C ALA A 141 -23.64 -3.19 -20.38
N VAL A 142 -23.75 -3.38 -21.70
CA VAL A 142 -23.81 -2.27 -22.67
C VAL A 142 -25.01 -1.38 -22.39
N GLU A 143 -26.18 -1.97 -22.16
CA GLU A 143 -27.41 -1.23 -21.86
C GLU A 143 -27.28 -0.45 -20.54
N ARG A 144 -26.85 -1.12 -19.45
CA ARG A 144 -26.63 -0.49 -18.14
C ARG A 144 -25.62 0.64 -18.23
N LEU A 145 -24.47 0.41 -18.85
CA LEU A 145 -23.44 1.44 -19.03
C LEU A 145 -23.83 2.54 -20.02
N SER A 146 -24.95 2.41 -20.75
CA SER A 146 -25.49 3.47 -21.60
C SER A 146 -26.58 4.29 -20.90
N ALA A 147 -26.97 3.92 -19.67
CA ALA A 147 -28.03 4.58 -18.94
C ALA A 147 -27.55 5.93 -18.35
N PRO A 148 -28.42 6.96 -18.30
CA PRO A 148 -28.04 8.30 -17.82
C PRO A 148 -27.63 8.37 -16.35
N GLU A 149 -28.01 7.37 -15.55
CA GLU A 149 -27.78 7.26 -14.10
C GLU A 149 -26.32 6.91 -13.73
N HIS A 150 -25.53 6.36 -14.65
CA HIS A 150 -24.12 6.02 -14.45
C HIS A 150 -23.14 7.19 -14.70
N ALA A 151 -23.68 8.40 -14.88
CA ALA A 151 -22.92 9.62 -15.14
C ALA A 151 -22.22 10.20 -13.89
N ASP A 152 -22.69 9.83 -12.70
CA ASP A 152 -22.52 10.66 -11.50
C ASP A 152 -21.88 9.92 -10.31
N THR A 153 -21.37 8.71 -10.51
CA THR A 153 -20.92 7.85 -9.39
C THR A 153 -19.40 7.62 -9.29
N ASP A 154 -18.60 8.00 -10.30
CA ASP A 154 -17.15 7.75 -10.28
C ASP A 154 -16.35 9.06 -10.42
N GLY A 155 -15.73 9.50 -9.32
CA GLY A 155 -14.65 10.48 -9.34
C GLY A 155 -13.46 9.98 -10.15
N GLU A 156 -13.44 10.32 -11.44
CA GLU A 156 -12.36 10.43 -12.44
C GLU A 156 -11.22 9.38 -12.53
N LYS A 157 -11.16 8.31 -11.73
CA LYS A 157 -9.96 7.44 -11.72
C LYS A 157 -9.96 6.28 -12.72
N TYR A 158 -11.09 5.94 -13.34
CA TYR A 158 -11.16 4.85 -14.32
C TYR A 158 -11.98 5.22 -15.58
N GLY A 159 -11.29 5.86 -16.54
CA GLY A 159 -11.60 5.76 -17.97
C GLY A 159 -12.85 6.50 -18.47
N LYS A 160 -12.75 7.84 -18.51
CA LYS A 160 -13.32 8.81 -19.48
C LYS A 160 -14.67 8.47 -20.13
N ASP A 161 -15.75 9.11 -19.65
CA ASP A 161 -17.09 9.17 -20.26
C ASP A 161 -17.87 7.83 -20.32
N ILE A 162 -19.15 7.88 -19.94
CA ILE A 162 -20.16 6.81 -20.05
C ILE A 162 -20.14 6.19 -21.45
N VAL A 163 -19.99 7.01 -22.49
CA VAL A 163 -19.96 6.53 -23.88
C VAL A 163 -18.77 5.60 -24.13
N HIS A 164 -17.60 5.88 -23.58
CA HIS A 164 -16.46 4.98 -23.76
C HIS A 164 -16.65 3.68 -22.98
N LYS A 165 -17.27 3.72 -21.79
CA LYS A 165 -17.58 2.52 -21.00
C LYS A 165 -18.58 1.62 -21.75
N ALA A 166 -19.64 2.20 -22.31
CA ALA A 166 -20.61 1.49 -23.14
C ALA A 166 -19.99 0.92 -24.42
N ASN A 167 -19.16 1.71 -25.11
CA ASN A 167 -18.43 1.27 -26.31
C ASN A 167 -17.45 0.14 -25.98
N PHE A 168 -16.74 0.22 -24.85
CA PHE A 168 -15.85 -0.84 -24.39
C PHE A 168 -16.62 -2.13 -24.11
N ALA A 169 -17.74 -2.07 -23.41
CA ALA A 169 -18.60 -3.24 -23.17
C ALA A 169 -19.11 -3.84 -24.49
N ARG A 170 -19.43 -3.00 -25.48
CA ARG A 170 -19.85 -3.45 -26.81
C ARG A 170 -18.72 -4.12 -27.58
N ASP A 171 -17.52 -3.57 -27.52
CA ASP A 171 -16.33 -4.19 -28.11
C ASP A 171 -16.05 -5.56 -27.45
N CYS A 172 -16.26 -5.66 -26.13
CA CYS A 172 -16.18 -6.93 -25.41
C CYS A 172 -17.23 -7.94 -25.89
N LEU A 173 -18.49 -7.51 -26.04
CA LEU A 173 -19.57 -8.32 -26.60
C LEU A 173 -19.20 -8.87 -27.99
N LEU A 174 -18.70 -8.01 -28.88
CA LEU A 174 -18.30 -8.40 -30.23
C LEU A 174 -17.11 -9.38 -30.22
N LYS A 175 -16.14 -9.19 -29.32
CA LYS A 175 -14.99 -10.08 -29.15
C LYS A 175 -15.40 -11.46 -28.65
N VAL A 176 -16.29 -11.54 -27.66
CA VAL A 176 -16.77 -12.83 -27.13
C VAL A 176 -17.65 -13.54 -28.16
N ALA A 177 -18.58 -12.82 -28.79
CA ALA A 177 -19.43 -13.32 -29.86
C ALA A 177 -18.61 -13.83 -31.08
N GLY A 178 -17.41 -13.29 -31.30
CA GLY A 178 -16.51 -13.75 -32.35
C GLY A 178 -17.07 -13.55 -33.77
N LYS A 179 -16.53 -14.29 -34.75
CA LYS A 179 -16.98 -14.17 -36.15
C LYS A 179 -18.37 -14.79 -36.30
N LYS A 180 -19.33 -14.00 -36.83
CA LYS A 180 -20.70 -14.47 -37.17
C LYS A 180 -20.71 -15.66 -38.16
N THR A 181 -19.62 -15.85 -38.89
CA THR A 181 -19.44 -16.97 -39.82
C THR A 181 -19.03 -18.29 -39.14
N ASP A 182 -18.61 -18.28 -37.86
CA ASP A 182 -18.39 -19.51 -37.10
C ASP A 182 -19.75 -20.09 -36.68
N PRO A 183 -20.14 -21.31 -37.14
CA PRO A 183 -21.44 -21.89 -36.85
C PRO A 183 -21.78 -22.01 -35.36
N ARG A 184 -20.77 -22.17 -34.49
CA ARG A 184 -20.95 -22.32 -33.05
C ARG A 184 -21.36 -21.00 -32.42
N ASN A 185 -20.66 -19.93 -32.75
CA ASN A 185 -20.95 -18.59 -32.26
C ASN A 185 -22.28 -18.06 -32.82
N ARG A 186 -22.58 -18.39 -34.08
CA ARG A 186 -23.83 -18.04 -34.75
C ARG A 186 -25.05 -18.51 -33.96
N LYS A 187 -25.04 -19.74 -33.45
CA LYS A 187 -26.15 -20.29 -32.65
C LYS A 187 -26.38 -19.51 -31.35
N HIS A 188 -25.32 -19.09 -30.65
CA HIS A 188 -25.44 -18.30 -29.42
C HIS A 188 -25.92 -16.87 -29.69
N ILE A 189 -25.48 -16.26 -30.81
CA ILE A 189 -25.97 -14.94 -31.24
C ILE A 189 -27.45 -15.01 -31.63
N GLU A 190 -27.85 -16.02 -32.40
CA GLU A 190 -29.26 -16.23 -32.78
C GLU A 190 -30.13 -16.52 -31.56
N ALA A 191 -29.65 -17.31 -30.60
CA ALA A 191 -30.34 -17.53 -29.33
C ALA A 191 -30.45 -16.26 -28.48
N ALA A 192 -29.43 -15.42 -28.45
CA ALA A 192 -29.46 -14.14 -27.75
C ALA A 192 -30.48 -13.18 -28.37
N ILE A 193 -30.51 -13.08 -29.70
CA ILE A 193 -31.50 -12.29 -30.43
C ILE A 193 -32.92 -12.81 -30.17
N ALA A 194 -33.13 -14.12 -30.23
CA ALA A 194 -34.42 -14.73 -29.91
C ALA A 194 -34.84 -14.50 -28.44
N GLY A 195 -33.85 -14.38 -27.54
CA GLY A 195 -34.04 -14.05 -26.14
C GLY A 195 -34.16 -12.56 -25.83
N GLY A 196 -34.22 -11.69 -26.84
CA GLY A 196 -34.50 -10.26 -26.68
C GLY A 196 -33.30 -9.30 -26.78
N VAL A 197 -32.09 -9.78 -27.05
CA VAL A 197 -30.92 -8.90 -27.26
C VAL A 197 -31.05 -8.17 -28.60
N ASP A 198 -30.89 -6.84 -28.60
CA ASP A 198 -30.97 -6.02 -29.82
C ASP A 198 -29.96 -6.49 -30.88
N PRO A 199 -30.41 -6.93 -32.08
CA PRO A 199 -29.53 -7.33 -33.18
C PRO A 199 -28.52 -6.26 -33.61
N MET A 200 -28.79 -4.97 -33.36
CA MET A 200 -27.88 -3.87 -33.70
C MET A 200 -26.59 -3.88 -32.87
N LEU A 201 -26.58 -4.47 -31.68
CA LEU A 201 -25.38 -4.57 -30.84
C LEU A 201 -24.28 -5.40 -31.51
N PHE A 202 -24.66 -6.38 -32.35
CA PHE A 202 -23.73 -7.24 -33.09
C PHE A 202 -23.21 -6.63 -34.40
N LYS A 203 -23.66 -5.43 -34.78
CA LYS A 203 -23.10 -4.70 -35.92
C LYS A 203 -21.93 -3.83 -35.42
N LYS A 204 -20.83 -3.81 -36.18
CA LYS A 204 -19.77 -2.81 -35.95
C LYS A 204 -20.33 -1.42 -36.21
N LEU A 205 -20.05 -0.46 -35.32
CA LEU A 205 -20.35 0.94 -35.56
C LEU A 205 -19.44 1.44 -36.68
N ASP A 206 -20.03 2.24 -37.58
CA ASP A 206 -19.25 3.05 -38.51
C ASP A 206 -18.46 4.11 -37.73
N PRO A 207 -17.17 4.35 -38.02
CA PRO A 207 -16.35 5.31 -37.28
C PRO A 207 -16.97 6.70 -37.17
N GLN A 208 -17.59 7.23 -38.23
CA GLN A 208 -18.22 8.56 -38.19
C GLN A 208 -19.40 8.63 -37.21
N ARG A 209 -20.17 7.53 -37.12
CA ARG A 209 -21.29 7.43 -36.18
C ARG A 209 -20.84 7.28 -34.73
N ARG A 210 -19.68 6.68 -34.49
CA ARG A 210 -19.05 6.59 -33.16
C ARG A 210 -18.62 7.98 -32.68
N ASP A 211 -17.89 8.71 -33.51
CA ASP A 211 -17.41 10.06 -33.19
C ASP A 211 -18.57 11.03 -32.91
N ALA A 212 -19.66 10.93 -33.68
CA ALA A 212 -20.86 11.74 -33.49
C ALA A 212 -21.60 11.45 -32.16
N LEU A 213 -21.60 10.19 -31.70
CA LEU A 213 -22.20 9.80 -30.41
C LEU A 213 -21.35 10.27 -29.23
N GLU A 214 -20.02 10.20 -29.36
CA GLU A 214 -19.05 10.71 -28.38
C GLU A 214 -19.15 12.25 -28.25
N GLN A 215 -19.26 12.97 -29.37
CA GLN A 215 -19.47 14.44 -29.35
C GLN A 215 -20.79 14.84 -28.68
N LYS A 216 -21.90 14.19 -29.03
CA LYS A 216 -23.23 14.51 -28.48
C LYS A 216 -23.30 14.27 -26.97
N ALA A 217 -22.61 13.25 -26.45
CA ALA A 217 -22.55 13.00 -25.02
C ALA A 217 -21.69 14.04 -24.28
N HIS A 218 -20.56 14.45 -24.89
CA HIS A 218 -19.72 15.52 -24.37
C HIS A 218 -20.48 16.85 -24.25
N GLU A 219 -21.26 17.23 -25.27
CA GLU A 219 -22.10 18.43 -25.23
C GLU A 219 -23.19 18.38 -24.14
N ASN A 220 -23.82 17.21 -23.94
CA ASN A 220 -24.81 17.03 -22.89
C ASN A 220 -24.20 17.04 -21.49
N PHE A 221 -22.97 16.52 -21.34
CA PHE A 221 -22.20 16.60 -20.10
C PHE A 221 -21.88 18.06 -19.75
N LEU A 222 -21.39 18.85 -20.71
CA LEU A 222 -21.10 20.27 -20.50
C LEU A 222 -22.35 21.07 -20.09
N LYS A 223 -23.49 20.84 -20.75
CA LYS A 223 -24.77 21.50 -20.38
C LYS A 223 -25.29 21.12 -19.00
N LYS A 224 -25.03 19.89 -18.55
CA LYS A 224 -25.35 19.44 -17.18
C LYS A 224 -24.40 20.05 -16.15
N LYS A 225 -23.11 20.16 -16.51
CA LYS A 225 -22.08 20.79 -15.68
C LYS A 225 -22.36 22.27 -15.47
N GLU A 226 -22.67 23.03 -16.52
CA GLU A 226 -23.02 24.47 -16.43
C GLU A 226 -24.27 24.70 -15.55
N LYS A 227 -25.31 23.88 -15.69
CA LYS A 227 -26.51 23.95 -14.83
C LYS A 227 -26.25 23.59 -13.38
N ARG A 228 -25.23 22.77 -13.12
CA ARG A 228 -24.84 22.31 -11.79
C ARG A 228 -23.94 23.36 -11.12
N GLU A 229 -23.05 23.98 -11.88
CA GLU A 229 -22.23 25.13 -11.47
C GLU A 229 -23.11 26.34 -11.09
N GLU A 230 -24.16 26.68 -11.88
CA GLU A 230 -25.12 27.74 -11.51
C GLU A 230 -25.92 27.46 -10.22
N GLN A 231 -26.10 26.19 -9.87
CA GLN A 231 -26.88 25.75 -8.71
C GLN A 231 -26.00 25.56 -7.47
N GLU A 232 -24.74 25.17 -7.69
CA GLU A 232 -23.66 25.08 -6.69
C GLU A 232 -23.16 26.48 -6.30
N ASP A 233 -23.05 27.46 -7.21
CA ASP A 233 -22.68 28.86 -6.90
C ASP A 233 -23.61 29.51 -5.85
N ILE A 234 -24.90 29.15 -5.86
CA ILE A 234 -25.92 29.67 -4.92
C ILE A 234 -25.83 29.00 -3.53
N GLU A 235 -25.36 27.76 -3.45
CA GLU A 235 -25.09 27.05 -2.19
C GLU A 235 -23.68 27.33 -1.65
N GLU A 236 -22.71 27.57 -2.54
CA GLU A 236 -21.32 27.90 -2.26
C GLU A 236 -21.20 29.26 -1.58
N GLU A 237 -21.97 30.28 -1.96
CA GLU A 237 -22.00 31.58 -1.27
C GLU A 237 -22.47 31.47 0.20
N LYS A 238 -23.27 30.45 0.53
CA LYS A 238 -23.70 30.14 1.92
C LYS A 238 -22.70 29.27 2.68
N LEU A 239 -21.95 28.39 1.98
CA LEU A 239 -20.91 27.54 2.56
C LEU A 239 -19.56 28.27 2.75
N LEU A 240 -19.22 29.23 1.88
CA LEU A 240 -18.02 30.06 1.92
C LEU A 240 -17.92 30.92 3.20
N ALA A 241 -19.05 31.12 3.89
CA ALA A 241 -19.08 31.79 5.19
C ALA A 241 -18.54 30.93 6.36
N LEU A 242 -18.27 29.62 6.16
CA LEU A 242 -18.10 28.71 7.30
C LEU A 242 -16.88 27.78 7.37
N THR A 243 -15.93 27.67 6.42
CA THR A 243 -14.66 26.94 6.74
C THR A 243 -13.46 27.19 5.80
N PRO A 244 -12.20 27.10 6.29
CA PRO A 244 -10.97 27.32 5.51
C PRO A 244 -10.29 26.03 4.99
N TRP A 245 -9.47 26.21 3.92
CA TRP A 245 -8.26 25.45 3.50
C TRP A 245 -8.25 24.50 2.29
N ALA A 246 -9.31 24.34 1.52
CA ALA A 246 -9.29 23.36 0.43
C ALA A 246 -9.49 23.89 -0.99
N GLN A 247 -9.14 25.14 -1.31
CA GLN A 247 -8.92 25.51 -2.72
C GLN A 247 -8.15 26.84 -2.89
N THR A 248 -6.90 26.73 -3.33
CA THR A 248 -6.38 27.61 -4.38
C THR A 248 -5.31 26.88 -5.19
N MET A 249 -5.72 26.57 -6.42
CA MET A 249 -5.00 26.59 -7.69
C MET A 249 -4.16 25.39 -8.16
N GLU A 250 -4.47 25.08 -9.42
CA GLU A 250 -3.95 24.09 -10.35
C GLU A 250 -2.44 24.18 -10.65
N ARG A 251 -1.88 23.00 -11.01
CA ARG A 251 -0.64 22.74 -11.78
C ARG A 251 0.67 23.25 -11.18
N ASP A 252 1.34 22.41 -10.38
CA ASP A 252 2.77 22.08 -10.56
C ASP A 252 3.30 21.14 -9.45
N ARG A 253 3.57 19.89 -9.88
CA ARG A 253 4.44 18.83 -9.31
C ARG A 253 4.33 18.49 -7.80
N GLU A 254 4.08 17.21 -7.51
CA GLU A 254 3.82 16.66 -6.17
C GLU A 254 5.11 16.45 -5.36
N ILE A 255 5.04 16.54 -4.02
CA ILE A 255 6.22 16.41 -3.14
C ILE A 255 6.12 15.16 -2.26
N CYS A 256 7.27 14.56 -1.99
CA CYS A 256 7.43 13.52 -0.97
C CYS A 256 8.23 14.03 0.24
N VAL A 257 7.65 13.96 1.43
CA VAL A 257 8.35 14.30 2.69
C VAL A 257 8.87 13.04 3.35
N LEU A 258 10.15 13.02 3.67
CA LEU A 258 10.90 11.89 4.19
C LEU A 258 11.42 12.20 5.60
N PHE A 259 11.26 11.25 6.51
CA PHE A 259 11.65 11.42 7.92
C PHE A 259 12.79 10.46 8.32
N PRO A 260 13.92 10.97 8.83
CA PRO A 260 15.07 10.14 9.16
C PRO A 260 14.82 9.27 10.40
N GLY A 261 15.64 8.24 10.53
CA GLY A 261 15.64 7.34 11.69
C GLY A 261 16.78 7.61 12.66
N GLN A 262 16.98 6.65 13.56
CA GLN A 262 18.10 6.62 14.51
C GLN A 262 19.46 6.73 13.80
N GLY A 263 20.42 7.38 14.46
CA GLY A 263 21.79 7.61 13.99
C GLY A 263 22.01 9.04 13.47
N THR A 264 20.98 9.88 13.48
CA THR A 264 21.02 11.25 12.99
C THR A 264 21.12 12.31 14.10
N GLN A 265 20.82 11.93 15.33
CA GLN A 265 20.88 12.79 16.50
C GLN A 265 22.29 13.32 16.74
N LYS A 266 22.37 14.59 17.16
CA LYS A 266 23.62 15.23 17.59
C LYS A 266 23.30 16.30 18.62
N LYS A 267 24.22 16.55 19.52
CA LYS A 267 24.18 17.75 20.36
C LYS A 267 24.02 19.01 19.49
N GLY A 268 23.10 19.90 19.88
CA GLY A 268 22.79 21.13 19.17
C GLY A 268 21.84 20.97 17.97
N MET A 269 21.26 19.77 17.75
CA MET A 269 20.37 19.54 16.60
C MET A 269 19.09 20.38 16.62
N ALA A 270 18.70 20.89 17.80
CA ALA A 270 17.49 21.69 17.96
C ALA A 270 17.75 23.21 18.02
N ASP A 271 19.01 23.66 18.12
CA ASP A 271 19.36 25.06 18.42
C ASP A 271 18.72 26.03 17.44
N LYS A 272 18.98 25.84 16.14
CA LYS A 272 18.46 26.72 15.09
C LYS A 272 16.93 26.69 15.03
N LEU A 273 16.31 25.53 15.23
CA LEU A 273 14.85 25.38 15.16
C LEU A 273 14.17 26.13 16.29
N ILE A 274 14.64 25.92 17.52
CA ILE A 274 14.08 26.56 18.72
C ILE A 274 14.31 28.07 18.68
N ASP A 275 15.48 28.52 18.23
CA ASP A 275 15.82 29.95 18.21
C ASP A 275 15.09 30.71 17.10
N SER A 276 14.72 30.05 16.00
CA SER A 276 14.09 30.71 14.83
C SER A 276 12.59 30.50 14.68
N CYS A 277 11.97 29.54 15.38
CA CYS A 277 10.56 29.21 15.23
C CYS A 277 9.87 28.98 16.59
N PRO A 278 8.98 29.88 17.03
CA PRO A 278 8.23 29.73 18.28
C PRO A 278 7.38 28.45 18.34
N GLU A 279 6.82 28.01 17.21
CA GLU A 279 6.01 26.80 17.10
C GLU A 279 6.87 25.54 17.30
N ALA A 280 8.09 25.53 16.75
CA ALA A 280 9.08 24.48 17.02
C ALA A 280 9.43 24.43 18.53
N LYS A 281 9.71 25.59 19.14
CA LYS A 281 9.96 25.67 20.59
C LYS A 281 8.79 25.14 21.42
N ALA A 282 7.56 25.47 21.04
CA ALA A 282 6.37 24.99 21.71
C ALA A 282 6.27 23.45 21.68
N LEU A 283 6.66 22.80 20.58
CA LEU A 283 6.71 21.33 20.51
C LEU A 283 7.74 20.74 21.46
N PHE A 284 8.93 21.34 21.60
CA PHE A 284 9.93 20.88 22.58
C PHE A 284 9.47 21.06 24.03
N THR A 285 8.82 22.19 24.34
CA THR A 285 8.24 22.43 25.66
C THR A 285 7.15 21.40 25.97
N LYS A 286 6.24 21.17 25.02
CA LYS A 286 5.16 20.18 25.13
C LYS A 286 5.72 18.76 25.28
N ALA A 287 6.74 18.42 24.51
CA ALA A 287 7.40 17.12 24.60
C ALA A 287 8.04 16.91 25.98
N SER A 288 8.74 17.90 26.50
CA SER A 288 9.38 17.81 27.82
C SER A 288 8.34 17.57 28.93
N SER A 289 7.18 18.22 28.83
CA SER A 289 6.05 17.99 29.75
C SER A 289 5.51 16.56 29.66
N ILE A 290 5.33 16.02 28.44
CA ILE A 290 4.81 14.65 28.22
C ILE A 290 5.81 13.59 28.70
N LEU A 291 7.10 13.81 28.44
CA LEU A 291 8.17 12.86 28.74
C LEU A 291 8.63 12.91 30.21
N GLY A 292 8.36 14.01 30.92
CA GLY A 292 8.78 14.21 32.30
C GLY A 292 10.26 14.55 32.49
N TYR A 293 10.96 14.93 31.42
CA TYR A 293 12.34 15.41 31.46
C TYR A 293 12.57 16.51 30.43
N ASP A 294 13.61 17.31 30.62
CA ASP A 294 13.95 18.42 29.72
C ASP A 294 14.56 17.89 28.40
N LEU A 295 13.70 17.66 27.41
CA LEU A 295 14.12 17.20 26.08
C LEU A 295 14.82 18.33 25.31
N GLU A 296 14.40 19.58 25.52
CA GLU A 296 15.03 20.76 24.92
C GLU A 296 16.50 20.83 25.32
N ASP A 297 16.79 20.85 26.62
CA ASP A 297 18.17 20.90 27.12
C ASP A 297 18.98 19.67 26.69
N LEU A 298 18.37 18.48 26.68
CA LEU A 298 19.04 17.27 26.20
C LEU A 298 19.48 17.39 24.74
N CYS A 299 18.64 17.96 23.86
CA CYS A 299 18.96 18.13 22.44
C CYS A 299 19.97 19.24 22.18
N ARG A 300 19.96 20.31 22.98
CA ARG A 300 20.86 21.48 22.83
C ARG A 300 22.21 21.26 23.52
N ASN A 301 22.17 20.91 24.80
CA ASN A 301 23.32 20.96 25.70
C ASN A 301 23.75 19.60 26.25
N GLY A 302 22.84 18.61 26.24
CA GLY A 302 23.05 17.31 26.87
C GLY A 302 24.28 16.54 26.35
N PRO A 303 24.81 15.60 27.15
CA PRO A 303 25.93 14.76 26.74
C PRO A 303 25.49 13.83 25.60
N GLN A 304 26.36 13.69 24.59
CA GLN A 304 26.08 12.89 23.40
C GLN A 304 25.79 11.43 23.78
N GLU A 305 26.49 10.90 24.78
CA GLU A 305 26.33 9.53 25.26
C GLU A 305 24.93 9.27 25.84
N LYS A 306 24.28 10.29 26.42
CA LYS A 306 22.89 10.19 26.88
C LYS A 306 21.93 10.29 25.70
N LEU A 307 22.18 11.22 24.78
CA LEU A 307 21.36 11.38 23.58
C LEU A 307 21.40 10.17 22.65
N ASP A 308 22.48 9.38 22.68
CA ASP A 308 22.66 8.14 21.91
C ASP A 308 21.94 6.92 22.53
N GLN A 309 21.44 7.03 23.76
CA GLN A 309 20.61 5.95 24.34
C GLN A 309 19.26 5.92 23.64
N THR A 310 18.82 4.73 23.24
CA THR A 310 17.64 4.54 22.38
C THR A 310 16.38 5.15 22.99
N LEU A 311 16.24 5.11 24.31
CA LEU A 311 15.09 5.68 25.02
C LEU A 311 14.97 7.21 24.87
N TYR A 312 16.11 7.92 24.77
CA TYR A 312 16.13 9.39 24.61
C TYR A 312 16.24 9.80 23.14
N GLN A 313 17.03 9.05 22.38
CA GLN A 313 17.29 9.28 20.97
C GLN A 313 16.01 9.30 20.13
N GLN A 314 15.10 8.35 20.39
CA GLN A 314 13.88 8.22 19.60
C GLN A 314 12.94 9.43 19.76
N PRO A 315 12.55 9.85 20.99
CA PRO A 315 11.81 11.09 21.20
C PRO A 315 12.53 12.32 20.64
N ALA A 316 13.84 12.41 20.81
CA ALA A 316 14.61 13.58 20.38
C ALA A 316 14.59 13.78 18.86
N ILE A 317 14.78 12.71 18.08
CA ILE A 317 14.69 12.77 16.61
C ILE A 317 13.25 13.05 16.17
N PHE A 318 12.26 12.39 16.80
CA PHE A 318 10.85 12.57 16.48
C PHE A 318 10.40 14.03 16.63
N VAL A 319 10.71 14.65 17.77
CA VAL A 319 10.33 16.04 18.04
C VAL A 319 11.09 16.99 17.12
N THR A 320 12.38 16.76 16.89
CA THR A 320 13.19 17.61 16.00
C THR A 320 12.66 17.57 14.56
N ALA A 321 12.31 16.39 14.06
CA ALA A 321 11.78 16.21 12.72
C ALA A 321 10.42 16.90 12.52
N LEU A 322 9.50 16.76 13.48
CA LEU A 322 8.20 17.42 13.41
C LEU A 322 8.31 18.94 13.65
N ALA A 323 9.23 19.40 14.50
CA ALA A 323 9.53 20.81 14.70
C ALA A 323 10.10 21.47 13.42
N ALA A 324 10.98 20.76 12.69
CA ALA A 324 11.45 21.21 11.38
C ALA A 324 10.28 21.33 10.39
N MET A 325 9.30 20.43 10.44
CA MET A 325 8.09 20.54 9.61
C MET A 325 7.20 21.72 9.99
N GLU A 326 7.04 22.06 11.27
CA GLU A 326 6.28 23.24 11.66
C GLU A 326 6.92 24.54 11.13
N LYS A 327 8.25 24.64 11.20
CA LYS A 327 8.98 25.74 10.57
C LYS A 327 8.79 25.74 9.04
N ALA A 328 8.89 24.59 8.39
CA ALA A 328 8.72 24.46 6.95
C ALA A 328 7.31 24.82 6.47
N LYS A 329 6.27 24.43 7.21
CA LYS A 329 4.88 24.82 6.94
C LYS A 329 4.70 26.34 6.97
N LYS A 330 5.45 27.05 7.83
CA LYS A 330 5.44 28.52 7.92
C LYS A 330 6.21 29.19 6.79
N GLU A 331 7.40 28.69 6.47
CA GLU A 331 8.30 29.33 5.49
C GLU A 331 8.01 28.93 4.04
N LYS A 332 7.43 27.74 3.83
CA LYS A 332 7.24 27.09 2.53
C LYS A 332 5.85 26.48 2.42
N PHE A 333 4.84 27.17 2.95
CA PHE A 333 3.47 26.69 3.06
C PHE A 333 2.94 26.04 1.77
N GLU A 334 2.99 26.76 0.65
CA GLU A 334 2.50 26.29 -0.65
C GLU A 334 3.23 25.02 -1.13
N THR A 335 4.52 24.89 -0.82
CA THR A 335 5.33 23.73 -1.19
C THR A 335 4.93 22.53 -0.35
N ILE A 336 4.88 22.69 0.98
CA ILE A 336 4.50 21.59 1.89
C ILE A 336 3.05 21.15 1.67
N GLY A 337 2.14 22.07 1.34
CA GLY A 337 0.74 21.76 1.01
C GLY A 337 0.57 20.87 -0.24
N ARG A 338 1.60 20.77 -1.10
CA ARG A 338 1.63 19.86 -2.27
C ARG A 338 2.12 18.46 -1.93
N THR A 339 2.35 18.15 -0.66
CA THR A 339 2.76 16.81 -0.24
C THR A 339 1.63 15.82 -0.52
N LYS A 340 1.93 14.78 -1.28
CA LYS A 340 0.99 13.68 -1.57
C LYS A 340 1.44 12.36 -0.98
N MET A 341 2.71 12.25 -0.62
CA MET A 341 3.30 11.05 -0.06
C MET A 341 4.30 11.39 1.03
N THR A 342 4.42 10.51 2.00
CA THR A 342 5.46 10.56 3.01
C THR A 342 5.96 9.16 3.35
N ALA A 343 7.20 9.09 3.81
CA ALA A 343 7.80 7.87 4.33
C ALA A 343 8.78 8.25 5.43
N GLY A 344 9.12 7.30 6.28
CA GLY A 344 10.22 7.50 7.21
C GLY A 344 10.97 6.22 7.48
N PHE A 345 12.23 6.36 7.88
CA PHE A 345 13.11 5.22 8.10
C PHE A 345 13.02 4.77 9.56
N SER A 346 12.48 3.58 9.82
CA SER A 346 12.30 3.02 11.16
C SER A 346 11.50 3.99 12.06
N LEU A 347 12.14 4.63 13.04
CA LEU A 347 11.55 5.68 13.86
C LEU A 347 10.83 6.76 13.03
N GLY A 348 11.40 7.15 11.88
CA GLY A 348 10.83 8.18 11.03
C GLY A 348 9.43 7.84 10.51
N GLU A 349 9.05 6.56 10.47
CA GLU A 349 7.69 6.14 10.06
C GLU A 349 6.61 6.70 11.01
N TYR A 350 6.94 6.86 12.30
CA TYR A 350 6.04 7.48 13.28
C TYR A 350 5.89 8.98 13.00
N CYS A 351 6.98 9.67 12.63
CA CYS A 351 6.91 11.06 12.17
C CYS A 351 6.05 11.19 10.91
N ALA A 352 6.20 10.26 9.97
CA ALA A 352 5.43 10.23 8.73
C ALA A 352 3.93 10.07 9.00
N LEU A 353 3.55 9.17 9.91
CA LEU A 353 2.16 8.96 10.31
C LEU A 353 1.56 10.18 11.01
N VAL A 354 2.31 10.83 11.91
CA VAL A 354 1.86 12.07 12.57
C VAL A 354 1.72 13.21 11.57
N PHE A 355 2.69 13.38 10.68
CA PHE A 355 2.64 14.38 9.62
C PHE A 355 1.46 14.16 8.66
N ALA A 356 1.10 12.90 8.42
CA ALA A 356 -0.07 12.50 7.64
C ALA A 356 -1.39 12.50 8.43
N ASN A 357 -1.43 13.06 9.64
CA ASN A 357 -2.60 13.12 10.52
C ASN A 357 -3.19 11.76 10.91
N ALA A 358 -2.41 10.67 10.82
CA ALA A 358 -2.86 9.36 11.25
C ALA A 358 -2.86 9.22 12.78
N MET A 359 -2.14 10.09 13.49
CA MET A 359 -2.18 10.20 14.95
C MET A 359 -1.73 11.60 15.38
N THR A 360 -2.11 12.01 16.58
CA THR A 360 -1.68 13.30 17.13
C THR A 360 -0.19 13.32 17.46
N PHE A 361 0.41 14.50 17.57
CA PHE A 361 1.79 14.65 18.03
C PHE A 361 1.99 14.01 19.42
N GLU A 362 1.06 14.24 20.34
CA GLU A 362 1.14 13.72 21.70
C GLU A 362 1.10 12.20 21.74
N ASP A 363 0.21 11.57 20.97
CA ASP A 363 0.10 10.12 20.95
C ASP A 363 1.29 9.50 20.23
N GLY A 364 1.74 10.10 19.13
CA GLY A 364 2.97 9.71 18.46
C GLY A 364 4.18 9.79 19.38
N LEU A 365 4.31 10.86 20.18
CA LEU A 365 5.40 11.01 21.13
C LEU A 365 5.36 9.95 22.24
N ARG A 366 4.18 9.67 22.81
CA ARG A 366 4.02 8.62 23.84
C ARG A 366 4.34 7.24 23.29
N LEU A 367 3.90 6.94 22.06
CA LEU A 367 4.23 5.71 21.35
C LEU A 367 5.73 5.57 21.13
N VAL A 368 6.37 6.62 20.61
CA VAL A 368 7.82 6.63 20.34
C VAL A 368 8.64 6.49 21.61
N ALA A 369 8.24 7.15 22.71
CA ALA A 369 8.89 7.00 24.00
C ALA A 369 8.79 5.55 24.50
N ALA A 370 7.59 4.96 24.49
CA ALA A 370 7.37 3.57 24.89
C ALA A 370 8.12 2.57 23.98
N ARG A 371 8.18 2.84 22.67
CA ARG A 371 8.97 2.08 21.69
C ARG A 371 10.45 2.13 22.04
N GLY A 372 11.00 3.31 22.30
CA GLY A 372 12.40 3.51 22.67
C GLY A 372 12.77 2.76 23.95
N GLU A 373 11.94 2.86 24.99
CA GLU A 373 12.11 2.13 26.25
C GLU A 373 12.07 0.61 26.05
N ALA A 374 11.08 0.11 25.32
CA ALA A 374 10.90 -1.33 25.09
C ALA A 374 12.05 -1.92 24.27
N MET A 375 12.47 -1.23 23.20
CA MET A 375 13.60 -1.66 22.36
C MET A 375 14.92 -1.59 23.12
N GLU A 376 15.12 -0.59 23.97
CA GLU A 376 16.32 -0.53 24.81
C GLU A 376 16.36 -1.64 25.86
N ALA A 377 15.21 -1.99 26.46
CA ALA A 377 15.11 -3.12 27.37
C ALA A 377 15.42 -4.45 26.66
N ALA A 378 14.85 -4.66 25.46
CA ALA A 378 15.12 -5.85 24.64
C ALA A 378 16.61 -5.95 24.26
N ALA A 379 17.24 -4.83 23.90
CA ALA A 379 18.65 -4.77 23.54
C ALA A 379 19.59 -5.19 24.69
N LYS A 380 19.17 -5.01 25.96
CA LYS A 380 19.95 -5.43 27.14
C LYS A 380 19.89 -6.93 27.43
N LEU A 381 19.03 -7.69 26.75
CA LEU A 381 18.85 -9.14 26.98
C LEU A 381 19.95 -10.01 26.36
N ALA A 382 20.70 -9.50 25.37
CA ALA A 382 21.73 -10.25 24.67
C ALA A 382 22.86 -9.33 24.16
N ASP A 383 24.10 -9.85 24.08
CA ASP A 383 25.25 -9.12 23.49
C ASP A 383 25.15 -9.12 21.96
N THR A 384 24.32 -8.21 21.47
CA THR A 384 24.03 -8.04 20.05
C THR A 384 24.56 -6.72 19.52
N CYS A 385 24.68 -6.60 18.20
CA CYS A 385 25.01 -5.33 17.56
C CYS A 385 24.41 -5.27 16.15
N MET A 386 24.77 -4.21 15.41
CA MET A 386 24.44 -4.06 13.99
C MET A 386 25.72 -3.79 13.18
N ALA A 387 25.70 -4.15 11.91
CA ALA A 387 26.79 -3.91 10.96
C ALA A 387 26.24 -3.37 9.64
N SER A 388 26.80 -2.28 9.13
CA SER A 388 26.52 -1.77 7.79
C SER A 388 27.34 -2.57 6.79
N ILE A 389 26.71 -3.07 5.72
CA ILE A 389 27.33 -3.79 4.61
C ILE A 389 27.02 -3.06 3.30
N SER A 390 28.01 -2.96 2.42
CA SER A 390 27.88 -2.35 1.10
C SER A 390 28.63 -3.15 0.04
N GLY A 391 28.02 -3.26 -1.15
CA GLY A 391 28.61 -3.88 -2.35
C GLY A 391 28.47 -5.40 -2.42
N VAL A 392 27.59 -5.97 -1.60
CA VAL A 392 27.33 -7.41 -1.54
C VAL A 392 25.85 -7.64 -1.84
N ASP A 393 25.55 -8.49 -2.81
CA ASP A 393 24.18 -8.88 -3.15
C ASP A 393 23.54 -9.74 -2.05
N ASP A 394 22.21 -9.80 -2.03
CA ASP A 394 21.45 -10.45 -0.95
C ASP A 394 21.69 -11.96 -0.87
N THR A 395 21.96 -12.63 -1.99
CA THR A 395 22.23 -14.07 -2.02
C THR A 395 23.58 -14.37 -1.41
N THR A 396 24.62 -13.65 -1.84
CA THR A 396 25.97 -13.77 -1.29
C THR A 396 25.97 -13.39 0.19
N LEU A 397 25.30 -12.30 0.58
CA LEU A 397 25.23 -11.87 1.98
C LEU A 397 24.57 -12.92 2.88
N ALA A 398 23.47 -13.53 2.43
CA ALA A 398 22.80 -14.60 3.18
C ALA A 398 23.72 -15.83 3.37
N GLN A 399 24.46 -16.23 2.34
CA GLN A 399 25.45 -17.30 2.44
C GLN A 399 26.57 -16.95 3.43
N MET A 400 27.08 -15.72 3.39
CA MET A 400 28.12 -15.26 4.31
C MET A 400 27.65 -15.18 5.76
N ILE A 401 26.39 -14.82 6.00
CA ILE A 401 25.77 -14.87 7.34
C ILE A 401 25.74 -16.32 7.85
N ALA A 402 25.34 -17.27 7.00
CA ALA A 402 25.34 -18.70 7.36
C ALA A 402 26.77 -19.18 7.67
N THR A 403 27.74 -18.87 6.80
CA THR A 403 29.16 -19.20 7.02
C THR A 403 29.72 -18.55 8.29
N ALA A 404 29.41 -17.28 8.55
CA ALA A 404 29.82 -16.61 9.79
C ALA A 404 29.24 -17.30 11.03
N THR A 405 27.97 -17.72 10.95
CA THR A 405 27.28 -18.44 12.03
C THR A 405 27.94 -19.79 12.31
N GLU A 406 28.22 -20.57 11.25
CA GLU A 406 28.90 -21.87 11.35
C GLU A 406 30.32 -21.73 11.93
N GLN A 407 31.08 -20.72 11.52
CA GLN A 407 32.47 -20.52 11.96
C GLN A 407 32.62 -20.00 13.40
N VAL A 408 31.56 -19.47 14.00
CA VAL A 408 31.58 -19.01 15.41
C VAL A 408 31.24 -20.16 16.35
N ASP A 409 29.99 -20.62 16.34
CA ASP A 409 29.52 -21.69 17.23
C ASP A 409 28.25 -22.40 16.75
N ASN A 410 27.73 -22.04 15.57
CA ASN A 410 26.45 -22.47 15.01
C ASN A 410 25.20 -22.18 15.88
N LYS A 411 25.34 -21.41 16.96
CA LYS A 411 24.28 -21.04 17.90
C LYS A 411 23.88 -19.58 17.78
N GLY A 412 24.84 -18.69 17.52
CA GLY A 412 24.57 -17.29 17.21
C GLY A 412 23.69 -17.14 15.96
N ARG A 413 23.06 -15.99 15.81
CA ARG A 413 22.18 -15.64 14.69
C ARG A 413 22.46 -14.21 14.26
N ALA A 414 22.38 -13.98 12.96
CA ALA A 414 22.33 -12.64 12.39
C ALA A 414 21.32 -12.61 11.25
N TYR A 415 20.73 -11.44 11.04
CA TYR A 415 19.66 -11.21 10.08
C TYR A 415 19.93 -9.93 9.31
N ILE A 416 19.43 -9.85 8.07
CA ILE A 416 19.32 -8.57 7.37
C ILE A 416 18.21 -7.78 8.06
N ALA A 417 18.55 -6.63 8.63
CA ALA A 417 17.66 -5.78 9.39
C ALA A 417 17.16 -4.57 8.59
N ASN A 418 17.95 -4.11 7.61
CA ASN A 418 17.57 -2.98 6.78
C ASN A 418 18.04 -3.18 5.33
N TYR A 419 17.14 -2.96 4.39
CA TYR A 419 17.39 -2.82 2.96
C TYR A 419 17.47 -1.32 2.65
N MET A 420 18.68 -0.76 2.61
CA MET A 420 18.87 0.69 2.56
C MET A 420 18.95 1.24 1.14
N PHE A 421 19.61 0.52 0.24
CA PHE A 421 19.83 0.87 -1.18
C PHE A 421 20.41 -0.37 -1.89
N PRO A 422 20.52 -0.41 -3.22
CA PRO A 422 21.07 -1.57 -3.93
C PRO A 422 22.42 -2.03 -3.36
N GLU A 423 22.49 -3.31 -2.98
CA GLU A 423 23.64 -3.95 -2.31
C GLU A 423 24.07 -3.27 -1.00
N GLY A 424 23.15 -2.56 -0.37
CA GLY A 424 23.32 -1.82 0.87
C GLY A 424 22.42 -2.35 1.95
N ARG A 425 23.00 -3.07 2.90
CA ARG A 425 22.25 -3.70 3.98
C ARG A 425 22.79 -3.29 5.32
N THR A 426 21.94 -3.30 6.32
CA THR A 426 22.41 -3.41 7.70
C THR A 426 22.02 -4.78 8.21
N CYS A 427 22.99 -5.53 8.74
CA CYS A 427 22.73 -6.78 9.43
C CYS A 427 22.74 -6.58 10.93
N SER A 428 22.02 -7.42 11.67
CA SER A 428 21.81 -7.30 13.11
C SER A 428 21.71 -8.68 13.74
N GLY A 429 22.32 -8.84 14.91
CA GLY A 429 22.34 -10.12 15.62
C GLY A 429 23.50 -10.22 16.59
N ASP A 430 23.92 -11.44 16.88
CA ASP A 430 25.03 -11.72 17.79
C ASP A 430 26.30 -11.02 17.36
N LYS A 431 26.95 -10.35 18.32
CA LYS A 431 28.14 -9.55 18.08
C LYS A 431 29.30 -10.38 17.53
N ALA A 432 29.45 -11.62 18.00
CA ALA A 432 30.47 -12.54 17.49
C ALA A 432 30.22 -12.90 16.01
N VAL A 433 28.97 -13.20 15.64
CA VAL A 433 28.59 -13.52 14.25
C VAL A 433 28.80 -12.31 13.35
N LEU A 434 28.41 -11.11 13.76
CA LEU A 434 28.60 -9.90 12.95
C LEU A 434 30.06 -9.49 12.81
N LYS A 435 30.89 -9.65 13.85
CA LYS A 435 32.35 -9.49 13.72
C LYS A 435 32.90 -10.44 12.66
N LYS A 436 32.49 -11.70 12.70
CA LYS A 436 32.94 -12.69 11.73
C LYS A 436 32.46 -12.37 10.32
N LEU A 437 31.21 -11.93 10.17
CA LEU A 437 30.67 -11.45 8.90
C LEU A 437 31.50 -10.29 8.34
N CYS A 438 31.89 -9.31 9.18
CA CYS A 438 32.73 -8.19 8.74
C CYS A 438 34.10 -8.64 8.23
N GLU A 439 34.74 -9.63 8.87
CA GLU A 439 35.99 -10.24 8.40
C GLU A 439 35.79 -10.88 7.03
N LEU A 440 34.74 -11.70 6.87
CA LEU A 440 34.46 -12.38 5.61
C LEU A 440 34.24 -11.38 4.47
N VAL A 441 33.44 -10.32 4.69
CA VAL A 441 33.19 -9.28 3.67
C VAL A 441 34.48 -8.56 3.26
N SER A 442 35.39 -8.33 4.21
CA SER A 442 36.66 -7.65 3.95
C SER A 442 37.59 -8.46 3.02
N THR A 443 37.39 -9.77 2.89
CA THR A 443 38.17 -10.63 1.96
C THR A 443 37.70 -10.57 0.51
N LEU A 444 36.50 -10.04 0.23
CA LEU A 444 35.91 -10.04 -1.12
C LEU A 444 36.45 -8.96 -2.07
N GLY A 445 37.44 -8.17 -1.61
CA GLY A 445 38.16 -7.19 -2.41
C GLY A 445 37.50 -5.81 -2.52
N SER A 446 38.04 -4.99 -3.41
CA SER A 446 37.68 -3.57 -3.56
C SER A 446 36.20 -3.35 -3.88
N GLY A 447 35.59 -2.34 -3.27
CA GLY A 447 34.18 -1.95 -3.46
C GLY A 447 33.21 -2.63 -2.49
N LYS A 448 33.67 -3.60 -1.69
CA LYS A 448 32.89 -4.27 -0.65
C LYS A 448 33.36 -3.82 0.72
N SER A 449 32.41 -3.55 1.61
CA SER A 449 32.75 -3.12 2.97
C SER A 449 31.70 -3.59 3.96
N ALA A 450 32.16 -3.88 5.17
CA ALA A 450 31.32 -4.12 6.31
C ALA A 450 31.91 -3.46 7.55
N LYS A 451 31.09 -2.77 8.32
CA LYS A 451 31.52 -2.07 9.54
C LYS A 451 30.46 -2.18 10.62
N LEU A 452 30.87 -2.54 11.84
CA LEU A 452 30.00 -2.47 13.01
C LEU A 452 29.53 -1.02 13.24
N ILE A 453 28.25 -0.88 13.55
CA ILE A 453 27.61 0.40 13.86
C ILE A 453 27.45 0.50 15.38
N ASN A 454 27.67 1.69 15.93
CA ASN A 454 27.50 1.95 17.36
C ASN A 454 26.02 2.11 17.71
N VAL A 455 25.34 0.99 17.94
CA VAL A 455 23.95 0.90 18.37
C VAL A 455 23.81 -0.21 19.40
N SER A 456 22.86 -0.06 20.31
CA SER A 456 22.78 -0.86 21.53
C SER A 456 22.17 -2.26 21.37
N GLY A 457 21.56 -2.59 20.22
CA GLY A 457 20.94 -3.91 20.02
C GLY A 457 20.68 -4.30 18.57
N ALA A 458 20.24 -5.55 18.38
CA ALA A 458 19.87 -6.10 17.06
C ALA A 458 18.45 -5.69 16.63
N PHE A 459 18.24 -4.41 16.34
CA PHE A 459 16.96 -3.87 15.91
C PHE A 459 16.46 -4.48 14.59
N HIS A 460 15.13 -4.51 14.40
CA HIS A 460 14.49 -5.04 13.17
C HIS A 460 14.75 -6.53 12.94
N THR A 461 14.84 -7.29 14.03
CA THR A 461 15.04 -8.74 14.03
C THR A 461 14.26 -9.40 15.18
N PRO A 462 14.13 -10.74 15.21
CA PRO A 462 13.51 -11.46 16.32
C PRO A 462 14.13 -11.18 17.71
N TYR A 463 15.34 -10.60 17.80
CA TYR A 463 15.90 -10.16 19.08
C TYR A 463 15.04 -9.08 19.78
N MET A 464 14.18 -8.39 19.04
CA MET A 464 13.27 -7.37 19.58
C MET A 464 11.89 -7.90 19.99
N GLU A 465 11.64 -9.21 19.92
CA GLU A 465 10.32 -9.81 20.20
C GLU A 465 9.79 -9.41 21.58
N SER A 466 10.66 -9.33 22.59
CA SER A 466 10.30 -8.92 23.96
C SER A 466 9.78 -7.48 24.07
N ALA A 467 10.05 -6.61 23.08
CA ALA A 467 9.54 -5.25 23.03
C ALA A 467 8.12 -5.16 22.44
N VAL A 468 7.69 -6.17 21.67
CA VAL A 468 6.40 -6.15 20.95
C VAL A 468 5.19 -6.01 21.88
N PRO A 469 5.08 -6.73 23.03
CA PRO A 469 3.91 -6.61 23.90
C PRO A 469 3.70 -5.19 24.43
N LYS A 470 4.78 -4.50 24.81
CA LYS A 470 4.72 -3.13 25.33
C LYS A 470 4.29 -2.14 24.26
N LEU A 471 4.81 -2.29 23.04
CA LEU A 471 4.41 -1.47 21.90
C LEU A 471 2.96 -1.72 21.50
N ALA A 472 2.54 -2.99 21.44
CA ALA A 472 1.17 -3.38 21.13
C ALA A 472 0.17 -2.78 22.12
N GLU A 473 0.44 -2.85 23.43
CA GLU A 473 -0.40 -2.24 24.47
C GLU A 473 -0.60 -0.73 24.24
N MET A 474 0.44 -0.03 23.80
CA MET A 474 0.37 1.41 23.52
C MET A 474 -0.38 1.70 22.22
N LEU A 475 -0.17 0.91 21.17
CA LEU A 475 -0.87 1.04 19.89
C LEU A 475 -2.40 0.84 20.03
N GLU A 476 -2.84 -0.06 20.91
CA GLU A 476 -4.26 -0.26 21.21
C GLU A 476 -4.90 0.95 21.91
N LYS A 477 -4.11 1.71 22.67
CA LYS A 477 -4.56 2.92 23.39
C LYS A 477 -4.47 4.19 22.53
N THR A 478 -3.76 4.13 21.41
CA THR A 478 -3.61 5.26 20.51
C THR A 478 -4.77 5.32 19.53
N ASP A 479 -5.38 6.50 19.44
CA ASP A 479 -6.35 6.80 18.41
C ASP A 479 -5.64 6.98 17.06
N ILE A 480 -5.70 5.94 16.23
CA ILE A 480 -5.11 5.94 14.90
C ILE A 480 -6.22 6.17 13.88
N GLN A 481 -6.01 7.20 13.06
CA GLN A 481 -6.87 7.64 11.98
C GLN A 481 -6.32 7.20 10.62
N GLN A 482 -7.17 7.24 9.60
CA GLN A 482 -6.71 7.06 8.22
C GLN A 482 -5.77 8.23 7.85
N PRO A 483 -4.57 7.96 7.31
CA PRO A 483 -3.67 9.02 6.85
C PRO A 483 -4.32 9.89 5.76
N THR A 484 -4.13 11.21 5.84
CA THR A 484 -4.64 12.17 4.84
C THR A 484 -3.79 12.24 3.57
N ILE A 485 -2.60 11.65 3.59
CA ILE A 485 -1.67 11.50 2.46
C ILE A 485 -1.13 10.07 2.46
N TYR A 486 -0.57 9.62 1.33
CA TYR A 486 -0.01 8.28 1.25
C TYR A 486 1.20 8.13 2.18
N VAL A 487 1.20 7.08 3.01
CA VAL A 487 2.32 6.75 3.90
C VAL A 487 2.85 5.36 3.54
N LEU A 488 4.14 5.25 3.25
CA LEU A 488 4.78 3.97 2.93
C LEU A 488 5.21 3.23 4.20
N SER A 489 4.99 1.92 4.22
CA SER A 489 5.34 1.01 5.31
C SER A 489 6.75 0.44 5.16
N ASN A 490 7.54 0.47 6.24
CA ASN A 490 8.86 -0.14 6.31
C ASN A 490 8.80 -1.67 6.19
N VAL A 491 7.70 -2.30 6.58
CA VAL A 491 7.57 -3.76 6.61
C VAL A 491 7.19 -4.33 5.24
N THR A 492 6.24 -3.69 4.55
CA THR A 492 5.75 -4.16 3.26
C THR A 492 6.51 -3.54 2.09
N GLY A 493 6.96 -2.29 2.23
CA GLY A 493 7.43 -1.46 1.11
C GLY A 493 6.30 -0.73 0.40
N GLU A 494 5.05 -0.94 0.83
CA GLU A 494 3.82 -0.43 0.20
C GLU A 494 3.05 0.50 1.15
N TYR A 495 1.95 1.08 0.70
CA TYR A 495 1.17 2.02 1.51
C TYR A 495 0.41 1.39 2.67
N PHE A 496 0.20 2.16 3.73
CA PHE A 496 -0.81 1.86 4.72
C PHE A 496 -2.22 1.99 4.12
N MET A 497 -3.10 1.03 4.46
CA MET A 497 -4.44 0.93 3.87
C MET A 497 -5.55 1.35 4.86
N SER A 498 -5.34 1.10 6.15
CA SER A 498 -6.30 1.37 7.21
C SER A 498 -5.60 1.59 8.56
N PRO A 499 -6.29 2.16 9.57
CA PRO A 499 -5.78 2.25 10.94
C PRO A 499 -5.34 0.90 11.51
N ASP A 500 -6.10 -0.17 11.27
CA ASP A 500 -5.75 -1.51 11.76
C ASP A 500 -4.52 -2.07 11.04
N HIS A 501 -4.36 -1.76 9.76
CA HIS A 501 -3.15 -2.11 9.03
C HIS A 501 -1.93 -1.37 9.59
N ILE A 502 -2.08 -0.11 10.01
CA ILE A 502 -1.03 0.66 10.70
C ILE A 502 -0.64 -0.04 12.01
N ARG A 503 -1.62 -0.36 12.87
CA ARG A 503 -1.36 -1.05 14.15
C ARG A 503 -0.61 -2.36 13.93
N GLU A 504 -1.06 -3.17 12.99
CA GLU A 504 -0.44 -4.47 12.71
C GLU A 504 1.01 -4.33 12.25
N LEU A 505 1.26 -3.47 11.26
CA LEU A 505 2.58 -3.31 10.71
C LEU A 505 3.54 -2.60 11.66
N LEU A 506 3.10 -1.66 12.51
CA LEU A 506 3.97 -1.02 13.50
C LEU A 506 4.46 -2.01 14.58
N LYS A 507 3.64 -3.00 14.96
CA LYS A 507 4.09 -4.11 15.83
C LYS A 507 5.19 -4.94 15.15
N ARG A 508 4.99 -5.28 13.88
CA ARG A 508 5.96 -6.04 13.08
C ARG A 508 7.24 -5.27 12.78
N GLN A 509 7.14 -3.94 12.66
CA GLN A 509 8.24 -3.05 12.27
C GLN A 509 9.50 -3.21 13.13
N ILE A 510 9.38 -3.49 14.42
CA ILE A 510 10.54 -3.60 15.31
C ILE A 510 11.24 -4.97 15.23
N VAL A 511 10.57 -5.99 14.70
CA VAL A 511 11.08 -7.37 14.56
C VAL A 511 11.33 -7.80 13.11
N GLU A 512 10.82 -7.05 12.14
CA GLU A 512 10.99 -7.31 10.72
C GLU A 512 11.88 -6.27 10.03
N PRO A 513 12.52 -6.62 8.89
CA PRO A 513 13.45 -5.73 8.23
C PRO A 513 12.79 -4.47 7.66
N VAL A 514 13.50 -3.33 7.73
CA VAL A 514 13.09 -2.07 7.10
C VAL A 514 13.41 -2.12 5.60
N LYS A 515 12.38 -2.05 4.76
CA LYS A 515 12.45 -2.12 3.29
C LYS A 515 12.59 -0.74 2.63
N TRP A 516 13.55 0.07 3.08
CA TRP A 516 13.71 1.45 2.61
C TRP A 516 14.01 1.57 1.12
N GLU A 517 14.87 0.70 0.59
CA GLU A 517 15.17 0.62 -0.85
C GLU A 517 13.89 0.43 -1.65
N GLN A 518 13.05 -0.51 -1.23
CA GLN A 518 11.79 -0.83 -1.91
C GLN A 518 10.78 0.31 -1.77
N GLN A 519 10.67 0.94 -0.60
CA GLN A 519 9.82 2.11 -0.42
C GLN A 519 10.20 3.25 -1.37
N MET A 520 11.50 3.53 -1.52
CA MET A 520 11.96 4.60 -2.40
C MET A 520 11.85 4.23 -3.88
N ASP A 521 12.08 2.98 -4.23
CA ASP A 521 11.82 2.46 -5.57
C ASP A 521 10.33 2.63 -5.93
N GLU A 522 9.42 2.22 -5.05
CA GLU A 522 7.98 2.38 -5.21
C GLU A 522 7.56 3.86 -5.30
N ALA A 523 8.09 4.70 -4.41
CA ALA A 523 7.90 6.14 -4.43
C ALA A 523 8.29 6.78 -5.77
N THR A 524 9.43 6.36 -6.34
CA THR A 524 9.93 6.91 -7.61
C THR A 524 9.17 6.39 -8.83
N LYS A 525 8.61 5.16 -8.76
CA LYS A 525 7.83 4.54 -9.85
C LYS A 525 6.41 5.05 -9.93
N LEU A 526 5.70 5.08 -8.79
CA LEU A 526 4.28 5.38 -8.76
C LEU A 526 3.95 6.82 -9.12
N MET A 527 4.91 7.72 -8.96
CA MET A 527 4.69 9.13 -9.16
C MET A 527 5.75 9.70 -10.10
N HIS A 528 5.60 9.42 -11.40
CA HIS A 528 6.30 10.14 -12.47
C HIS A 528 6.18 11.68 -12.38
N GLN A 529 5.29 12.17 -11.50
CA GLN A 529 4.97 13.57 -11.25
C GLN A 529 5.57 14.14 -9.93
N ILE A 530 6.33 13.36 -9.13
CA ILE A 530 7.04 13.94 -7.98
C ILE A 530 8.13 14.90 -8.49
N SER A 531 8.01 16.18 -8.14
CA SER A 531 9.02 17.21 -8.41
C SER A 531 10.23 17.11 -7.52
N GLY A 532 10.03 16.64 -6.29
CA GLY A 532 10.93 16.94 -5.20
C GLY A 532 10.72 16.07 -3.98
N TYR A 533 11.82 15.87 -3.27
CA TYR A 533 11.86 15.15 -2.01
C TYR A 533 12.35 16.10 -0.91
N ILE A 534 11.80 15.99 0.28
CA ILE A 534 12.19 16.81 1.43
C ILE A 534 12.56 15.86 2.56
N GLU A 535 13.81 15.85 3.01
CA GLU A 535 14.21 15.22 4.27
C GLU A 535 14.00 16.21 5.41
N SER A 536 13.18 15.84 6.39
CA SER A 536 12.87 16.68 7.55
C SER A 536 13.32 16.05 8.85
N GLY A 537 14.27 16.68 9.51
CA GLY A 537 14.88 16.21 10.74
C GLY A 537 16.41 16.31 10.70
N PRO A 538 17.08 15.87 11.77
CA PRO A 538 18.51 16.08 11.89
C PRO A 538 19.29 15.29 10.82
N GLY A 539 20.36 15.91 10.30
CA GLY A 539 21.28 15.25 9.39
C GLY A 539 20.79 15.15 7.94
N LYS A 540 21.38 14.23 7.18
CA LYS A 540 21.18 14.07 5.72
C LYS A 540 21.30 12.61 5.27
N GLN A 541 20.91 11.70 6.17
CA GLN A 541 21.10 10.26 5.99
C GLN A 541 20.27 9.76 4.82
N LEU A 542 19.01 10.19 4.73
CA LEU A 542 18.10 9.73 3.69
C LEU A 542 18.55 10.24 2.32
N LYS A 543 19.05 11.48 2.23
CA LYS A 543 19.65 12.02 1.01
C LYS A 543 20.88 11.23 0.58
N ALA A 544 21.72 10.79 1.52
CA ALA A 544 22.86 9.94 1.20
C ALA A 544 22.43 8.57 0.65
N MET A 545 21.38 7.96 1.22
CA MET A 545 20.81 6.71 0.72
C MET A 545 20.12 6.89 -0.64
N MET A 546 19.36 7.96 -0.83
CA MET A 546 18.66 8.28 -2.08
C MET A 546 19.62 8.36 -3.26
N ARG A 547 20.82 8.94 -3.08
CA ARG A 547 21.87 8.99 -4.11
C ARG A 547 22.23 7.60 -4.65
N ARG A 548 22.14 6.58 -3.81
CA ARG A 548 22.46 5.19 -4.18
C ARG A 548 21.27 4.43 -4.76
N ILE A 549 20.05 4.93 -4.55
CA ILE A 549 18.81 4.32 -5.06
C ILE A 549 18.46 4.94 -6.42
N ASN A 550 18.37 6.27 -6.48
CA ASN A 550 17.91 6.99 -7.66
C ASN A 550 18.58 8.37 -7.74
N GLN A 551 19.43 8.55 -8.75
CA GLN A 551 20.21 9.77 -8.96
C GLN A 551 19.35 10.99 -9.30
N ASP A 552 18.25 10.80 -10.04
CA ASP A 552 17.32 11.87 -10.40
C ASP A 552 16.55 12.37 -9.17
N ALA A 553 15.98 11.44 -8.39
CA ALA A 553 15.31 11.75 -7.13
C ALA A 553 16.25 12.46 -6.13
N TRP A 554 17.49 11.99 -6.00
CA TRP A 554 18.51 12.62 -5.18
C TRP A 554 18.79 14.08 -5.57
N SER A 555 18.89 14.36 -6.88
CA SER A 555 19.16 15.72 -7.37
C SER A 555 18.03 16.71 -7.04
N LYS A 556 16.82 16.19 -6.86
CA LYS A 556 15.59 16.94 -6.50
C LYS A 556 15.33 16.95 -4.99
N MET A 557 16.23 16.41 -4.19
CA MET A 557 16.04 16.27 -2.74
C MET A 557 16.62 17.46 -1.96
N THR A 558 15.80 18.06 -1.11
CA THR A 558 16.16 19.13 -0.17
C THR A 558 16.21 18.58 1.25
N VAL A 559 17.17 19.06 2.06
CA VAL A 559 17.29 18.69 3.49
C VAL A 559 16.93 19.90 4.32
N MET A 560 16.07 19.70 5.32
CA MET A 560 15.66 20.71 6.29
C MET A 560 16.33 20.44 7.62
N GLU A 561 17.39 21.21 7.93
CA GLU A 561 18.13 21.17 9.21
C GLU A 561 17.70 22.27 10.17
#